data_AF-W7LNL1-F1
#
_entry.id   AF-W7LNL1-F1
#
_cell.length_a   1.000
_cell.length_b   1.000
_cell.length_c   1.000
_cell.angle_alpha   90.00
_cell.angle_beta   90.00
_cell.angle_gamma   90.00
#
_symmetry.space_group_name_H-M   'P 1'
#
loop_
_entity.id
_entity.type
_entity.pdbx_description
1 polymer ?
#
loop_
_entity_poly.entity_id
_entity_poly.type
_entity_poly.pdbx_seq_one_letter_code
_entity_poly.pdbx_strand_id
1 'polypeptide(L)'
;MQPHSPNNLGPSPEVTSLPGPGASRNTMASLRRFSLVFYVPPASASACKAAIFKAGAGRYPGPGGYTECAWQTLGIGQFRPGDAANPAIGRVGELEETPEVRVETLVVGEETVRKAVAALKEAHPYEECPYQVYRVEDF
;
A
#
# COMPACT_ATOMS: atom_id res chain seq x y z
N MET A 1 47.63 25.32 70.29
CA MET A 1 46.75 24.24 69.82
C MET A 1 45.60 24.87 69.06
N GLN A 2 45.45 24.53 67.79
CA GLN A 2 44.52 25.18 66.86
C GLN A 2 43.07 24.75 67.12
N PRO A 3 42.06 25.63 66.92
CA PRO A 3 40.69 25.18 66.71
C PRO A 3 40.40 24.99 65.20
N HIS A 4 39.90 23.80 64.88
CA HIS A 4 39.53 23.34 63.55
C HIS A 4 38.35 24.12 62.95
N SER A 5 38.47 24.47 61.67
CA SER A 5 37.37 24.93 60.81
C SER A 5 36.40 23.78 60.49
N PRO A 6 35.07 23.99 60.55
CA PRO A 6 34.11 23.02 60.03
C PRO A 6 33.90 23.17 58.51
N ASN A 7 33.79 22.00 57.89
CA ASN A 7 33.76 21.71 56.48
C ASN A 7 32.51 22.25 55.75
N ASN A 8 32.73 22.63 54.50
CA ASN A 8 31.76 23.04 53.50
C ASN A 8 30.92 21.82 53.03
N LEU A 9 29.61 21.83 53.24
CA LEU A 9 28.66 20.87 52.66
C LEU A 9 27.85 21.59 51.57
N GLY A 10 28.26 21.41 50.32
CA GLY A 10 27.50 21.84 49.15
C GLY A 10 26.19 21.05 48.99
N PRO A 11 25.19 21.59 48.28
CA PRO A 11 23.91 20.92 48.09
C PRO A 11 24.06 19.68 47.20
N SER A 12 23.35 18.61 47.58
CA SER A 12 23.22 17.35 46.83
C SER A 12 22.62 17.60 45.44
N PRO A 13 23.06 16.88 44.39
CA PRO A 13 22.50 17.06 43.04
C PRO A 13 21.08 16.49 42.94
N GLU A 14 20.21 17.24 42.26
CA GLU A 14 18.86 16.86 41.86
C GLU A 14 18.83 15.47 41.19
N VAL A 15 17.99 14.58 41.71
CA VAL A 15 17.61 13.34 41.02
C VAL A 15 16.55 13.69 39.99
N THR A 16 16.97 14.07 38.79
CA THR A 16 16.09 14.12 37.62
C THR A 16 15.79 12.68 37.21
N SER A 17 14.59 12.20 37.53
CA SER A 17 14.09 10.89 37.13
C SER A 17 14.10 10.75 35.61
N LEU A 18 14.84 9.78 35.09
CA LEU A 18 14.80 9.37 33.68
C LEU A 18 13.39 8.86 33.32
N PRO A 19 12.83 9.18 32.14
CA PRO A 19 11.62 8.53 31.67
C PRO A 19 11.92 7.05 31.37
N GLY A 20 11.08 6.14 31.90
CA GLY A 20 11.26 4.70 31.77
C GLY A 20 11.12 4.18 30.32
N PRO A 21 11.74 3.04 29.98
CA PRO A 21 11.63 2.46 28.65
C PRO A 21 10.35 1.63 28.56
N GLY A 22 9.39 2.01 27.71
CA GLY A 22 8.23 1.14 27.55
C GLY A 22 7.05 1.59 26.72
N ALA A 23 7.17 2.58 25.85
CA ALA A 23 6.13 2.90 24.87
C ALA A 23 6.73 2.94 23.46
N SER A 24 7.15 1.79 22.93
CA SER A 24 7.43 1.67 21.49
C SER A 24 7.42 0.22 21.06
N ARG A 25 6.26 -0.43 21.18
CA ARG A 25 6.05 -1.74 20.57
C ARG A 25 4.62 -1.87 20.08
N ASN A 26 4.18 -1.01 19.14
CA ASN A 26 3.09 -1.38 18.22
C ASN A 26 2.83 -0.47 17.00
N THR A 27 3.82 0.21 16.41
CA THR A 27 3.54 1.06 15.24
C THR A 27 3.21 0.25 13.96
N MET A 28 3.71 -0.99 13.82
CA MET A 28 3.44 -1.83 12.64
C MET A 28 2.14 -2.65 12.72
N ALA A 29 1.70 -3.06 13.92
CA ALA A 29 0.49 -3.88 14.06
C ALA A 29 -0.82 -3.12 13.76
N SER A 30 -0.77 -1.79 13.60
CA SER A 30 -1.95 -0.94 13.41
C SER A 30 -2.12 -0.43 11.96
N LEU A 31 -1.27 -0.84 11.01
CA LEU A 31 -1.45 -0.39 9.64
C LEU A 31 -2.57 -1.16 8.96
N ARG A 32 -3.60 -0.43 8.52
CA ARG A 32 -4.70 -0.97 7.72
C ARG A 32 -4.16 -1.70 6.49
N ARG A 33 -4.72 -2.88 6.21
CA ARG A 33 -4.41 -3.67 5.03
C ARG A 33 -5.53 -3.56 4.01
N PHE A 34 -5.14 -3.60 2.75
CA PHE A 34 -6.06 -3.55 1.62
C PHE A 34 -5.70 -4.62 0.59
N SER A 35 -6.70 -5.18 -0.08
CA SER A 35 -6.52 -5.91 -1.33
C SER A 35 -6.86 -4.96 -2.48
N LEU A 36 -5.89 -4.71 -3.37
CA LEU A 36 -6.10 -4.02 -4.63
C LEU A 36 -6.31 -5.08 -5.71
N VAL A 37 -7.51 -5.06 -6.32
CA VAL A 37 -7.90 -5.93 -7.42
C VAL A 37 -8.11 -5.07 -8.66
N PHE A 38 -7.57 -5.47 -9.81
CA PHE A 38 -7.80 -4.77 -11.08
C PHE A 38 -7.84 -5.73 -12.27
N TYR A 39 -8.39 -5.25 -13.38
CA TYR A 39 -8.58 -6.01 -14.61
C TYR A 39 -7.91 -5.28 -15.76
N VAL A 40 -7.14 -5.99 -16.57
CA VAL A 40 -6.29 -5.37 -17.60
C VAL A 40 -6.05 -6.32 -18.76
N PRO A 41 -5.88 -5.84 -20.01
CA PRO A 41 -5.40 -6.67 -21.11
C PRO A 41 -4.10 -7.42 -20.76
N PRO A 42 -3.94 -8.68 -21.18
CA PRO A 42 -2.72 -9.45 -20.93
C PRO A 42 -1.42 -8.74 -21.33
N ALA A 43 -1.45 -8.00 -22.45
CA ALA A 43 -0.30 -7.23 -22.94
C ALA A 43 0.14 -6.10 -22.00
N SER A 44 -0.78 -5.52 -21.23
CA SER A 44 -0.51 -4.38 -20.33
C SER A 44 -0.33 -4.79 -18.87
N ALA A 45 -0.61 -6.06 -18.53
CA ALA A 45 -0.55 -6.56 -17.16
C ALA A 45 0.81 -6.37 -16.48
N SER A 46 1.90 -6.61 -17.20
CA SER A 46 3.26 -6.43 -16.66
C SER A 46 3.58 -4.98 -16.32
N ALA A 47 3.18 -4.03 -17.18
CA ALA A 47 3.41 -2.60 -16.95
C ALA A 47 2.59 -2.08 -15.75
N CYS A 48 1.32 -2.47 -15.65
CA CYS A 48 0.46 -2.10 -14.52
C CYS A 48 1.00 -2.65 -13.18
N LYS A 49 1.43 -3.92 -13.15
CA LYS A 49 2.05 -4.52 -11.96
C LYS A 49 3.31 -3.77 -11.53
N ALA A 50 4.21 -3.49 -12.48
CA ALA A 50 5.44 -2.75 -12.17
C ALA A 50 5.15 -1.37 -11.58
N ALA A 51 4.14 -0.65 -12.10
CA ALA A 51 3.73 0.65 -11.59
C ALA A 51 3.25 0.60 -10.14
N ILE A 52 2.34 -0.33 -9.81
CA ILE A 52 1.80 -0.45 -8.45
C ILE A 52 2.86 -0.95 -7.45
N PHE A 53 3.79 -1.82 -7.88
CA PHE A 53 4.86 -2.32 -7.03
C PHE A 53 5.89 -1.23 -6.71
N LYS A 54 6.21 -0.37 -7.68
CA LYS A 54 7.00 0.84 -7.45
C LYS A 54 6.34 1.77 -6.45
N ALA A 55 5.00 1.85 -6.45
CA ALA A 55 4.21 2.61 -5.48
C ALA A 55 4.08 1.94 -4.09
N GLY A 56 4.57 0.70 -3.93
CA GLY A 56 4.62 -0.01 -2.65
C GLY A 56 3.57 -1.11 -2.45
N ALA A 57 2.72 -1.38 -3.45
CA ALA A 57 1.84 -2.56 -3.43
C ALA A 57 2.65 -3.87 -3.50
N GLY A 58 2.05 -4.97 -3.07
CA GLY A 58 2.66 -6.31 -3.14
C GLY A 58 3.83 -6.52 -2.18
N ARG A 59 3.91 -5.72 -1.11
CA ARG A 59 4.92 -5.88 -0.05
C ARG A 59 4.27 -6.48 1.20
N TYR A 60 4.71 -7.67 1.58
CA TYR A 60 4.19 -8.31 2.79
C TYR A 60 4.87 -7.77 4.05
N PRO A 61 4.11 -7.43 5.11
CA PRO A 61 4.69 -7.01 6.38
C PRO A 61 5.29 -8.23 7.08
N GLY A 62 6.61 -8.31 7.15
CA GLY A 62 7.31 -9.40 7.83
C GLY A 62 8.81 -9.44 7.54
N PRO A 63 9.57 -10.25 8.29
CA PRO A 63 11.03 -10.33 8.16
C PRO A 63 11.48 -10.95 6.82
N GLY A 64 10.59 -11.62 6.09
CA GLY A 64 10.90 -12.30 4.84
C GLY A 64 11.16 -11.38 3.64
N GLY A 65 10.80 -10.09 3.72
CA GLY A 65 11.12 -9.12 2.67
C GLY A 65 10.48 -9.40 1.31
N TYR A 66 9.33 -10.10 1.28
CA TYR A 66 8.63 -10.39 0.02
C TYR A 66 8.09 -9.11 -0.63
N THR A 67 8.46 -8.90 -1.87
CA THR A 67 8.03 -7.78 -2.71
C THR A 67 7.43 -8.29 -4.01
N GLU A 68 6.68 -7.41 -4.71
CA GLU A 68 6.10 -7.72 -6.01
C GLU A 68 5.13 -8.93 -5.98
N CYS A 69 4.54 -9.18 -4.82
CA CYS A 69 3.56 -10.26 -4.64
C CYS A 69 2.25 -9.88 -5.31
N ALA A 70 1.79 -10.73 -6.23
CA ALA A 70 0.43 -10.65 -6.77
C ALA A 70 -0.05 -12.05 -7.15
N TRP A 71 -1.36 -12.26 -7.05
CA TRP A 71 -2.04 -13.37 -7.67
C TRP A 71 -2.70 -12.89 -8.97
N GLN A 72 -2.78 -13.74 -9.98
CA GLN A 72 -3.48 -13.40 -11.21
C GLN A 72 -4.17 -14.60 -11.87
N THR A 73 -5.23 -14.32 -12.60
CA THR A 73 -5.91 -15.29 -13.48
C THR A 73 -6.36 -14.63 -14.77
N LEU A 74 -6.43 -15.42 -15.85
CA LEU A 74 -7.10 -15.01 -17.08
C LEU A 74 -8.62 -15.17 -16.92
N GLY A 75 -9.36 -14.26 -17.53
CA GLY A 75 -10.81 -14.26 -17.62
C GLY A 75 -11.29 -13.50 -18.85
N ILE A 76 -12.60 -13.30 -18.93
CA ILE A 76 -13.25 -12.52 -19.99
C ILE A 76 -13.89 -11.29 -19.36
N GLY A 77 -13.47 -10.11 -19.80
CA GLY A 77 -14.14 -8.84 -19.54
C GLY A 77 -15.23 -8.63 -20.59
N GLN A 78 -16.33 -7.99 -20.18
CA GLN A 78 -17.43 -7.65 -21.07
C GLN A 78 -17.82 -6.20 -20.87
N PHE A 79 -17.98 -5.44 -21.96
CA PHE A 79 -18.44 -4.06 -21.91
C PHE A 79 -19.26 -3.70 -23.14
N ARG A 80 -20.00 -2.60 -23.04
CA ARG A 80 -20.73 -2.00 -24.17
C ARG A 80 -20.45 -0.51 -24.14
N PRO A 81 -19.63 0.03 -25.07
CA PRO A 81 -19.34 1.46 -25.09
C PRO A 81 -20.62 2.26 -25.39
N GLY A 82 -20.91 3.27 -24.55
CA GLY A 82 -21.98 4.22 -24.82
C GLY A 82 -21.59 5.24 -25.88
N ASP A 83 -22.54 6.09 -26.29
CA ASP A 83 -22.36 7.01 -27.43
C ASP A 83 -21.22 8.03 -27.25
N ALA A 84 -20.86 8.35 -26.01
CA ALA A 84 -19.78 9.27 -25.67
C ALA A 84 -18.42 8.58 -25.41
N ALA A 85 -18.36 7.25 -25.48
CA ALA A 85 -17.15 6.50 -25.16
C ALA A 85 -16.12 6.60 -26.30
N ASN A 86 -14.84 6.71 -25.93
CA ASN A 86 -13.71 6.59 -26.84
C ASN A 86 -12.91 5.30 -26.50
N PRO A 87 -13.46 4.12 -26.80
CA PRO A 87 -12.88 2.88 -26.31
C PRO A 87 -11.56 2.56 -27.03
N ALA A 88 -10.57 2.06 -26.29
CA ALA A 88 -9.34 1.56 -26.89
C ALA A 88 -9.56 0.28 -27.74
N ILE A 89 -10.65 -0.46 -27.47
CA ILE A 89 -11.04 -1.71 -28.13
C ILE A 89 -12.56 -1.73 -28.29
N GLY A 90 -13.05 -2.17 -29.45
CA GLY A 90 -14.48 -2.39 -29.71
C GLY A 90 -15.21 -1.23 -30.38
N ARG A 91 -16.55 -1.35 -30.50
CA ARG A 91 -17.42 -0.40 -31.22
C ARG A 91 -18.56 0.11 -30.33
N VAL A 92 -18.89 1.38 -30.52
CA VAL A 92 -20.00 2.05 -29.82
C VAL A 92 -21.32 1.31 -30.06
N GLY A 93 -22.06 1.02 -28.98
CA GLY A 93 -23.35 0.34 -29.01
C GLY A 93 -23.28 -1.19 -29.13
N GLU A 94 -22.14 -1.77 -29.48
CA GLU A 94 -21.93 -3.21 -29.61
C GLU A 94 -21.46 -3.83 -28.29
N LEU A 95 -21.87 -5.08 -28.04
CA LEU A 95 -21.36 -5.84 -26.90
C LEU A 95 -19.99 -6.40 -27.25
N GLU A 96 -19.00 -6.09 -26.42
CA GLU A 96 -17.62 -6.49 -26.61
C GLU A 96 -17.21 -7.44 -25.49
N GLU A 97 -16.50 -8.50 -25.86
CA GLU A 97 -15.85 -9.43 -24.95
C GLU A 97 -14.36 -9.44 -25.24
N THR A 98 -13.53 -9.36 -24.20
CA THR A 98 -12.08 -9.31 -24.36
C THR A 98 -11.36 -10.14 -23.29
N PRO A 99 -10.26 -10.84 -23.62
CA PRO A 99 -9.43 -11.48 -22.61
C PRO A 99 -8.85 -10.44 -21.65
N GLU A 100 -9.02 -10.67 -20.35
CA GLU A 100 -8.47 -9.82 -19.29
C GLU A 100 -7.72 -10.66 -18.26
N VAL A 101 -6.75 -10.02 -17.61
CA VAL A 101 -6.08 -10.55 -16.43
C VAL A 101 -6.70 -9.88 -15.20
N ARG A 102 -7.32 -10.65 -14.32
CA ARG A 102 -7.61 -10.20 -12.95
C ARG A 102 -6.33 -10.33 -12.15
N VAL A 103 -5.85 -9.22 -11.59
CA VAL A 103 -4.68 -9.18 -10.71
C VAL A 103 -5.14 -8.76 -9.32
N GLU A 104 -4.60 -9.41 -8.29
CA GLU A 104 -4.89 -9.13 -6.89
C GLU A 104 -3.59 -9.02 -6.08
N THR A 105 -3.46 -7.99 -5.25
CA THR A 105 -2.27 -7.78 -4.42
C THR A 105 -2.58 -7.11 -3.08
N LEU A 106 -1.83 -7.48 -2.05
CA LEU A 106 -1.88 -6.86 -0.73
C LEU A 106 -1.21 -5.47 -0.77
N VAL A 107 -1.83 -4.50 -0.09
CA VAL A 107 -1.26 -3.17 0.15
C VAL A 107 -1.39 -2.82 1.62
N VAL A 108 -0.28 -2.41 2.23
CA VAL A 108 -0.24 -2.00 3.65
C VAL A 108 -0.19 -0.48 3.74
N GLY A 109 -1.16 0.09 4.44
CA GLY A 109 -1.30 1.53 4.66
C GLY A 109 -2.22 2.21 3.64
N GLU A 110 -3.02 3.17 4.11
CA GLU A 110 -3.98 3.89 3.28
C GLU A 110 -3.30 4.80 2.25
N GLU A 111 -2.22 5.47 2.63
CA GLU A 111 -1.46 6.31 1.71
C GLU A 111 -0.87 5.47 0.56
N THR A 112 -0.33 4.30 0.88
CA THR A 112 0.24 3.36 -0.10
C THR A 112 -0.82 2.90 -1.10
N VAL A 113 -2.02 2.51 -0.64
CA VAL A 113 -3.08 2.07 -1.57
C VAL A 113 -3.57 3.21 -2.46
N ARG A 114 -3.65 4.45 -1.95
CA ARG A 114 -3.97 5.63 -2.76
C ARG A 114 -2.92 5.88 -3.84
N LYS A 115 -1.64 5.80 -3.48
CA LYS A 115 -0.51 5.91 -4.43
C LYS A 115 -0.52 4.80 -5.47
N ALA A 116 -0.77 3.55 -5.05
CA ALA A 116 -0.85 2.41 -5.95
C ALA A 116 -2.01 2.55 -6.95
N VAL A 117 -3.19 2.98 -6.51
CA VAL A 117 -4.32 3.25 -7.41
C VAL A 117 -4.02 4.37 -8.40
N ALA A 118 -3.36 5.46 -7.96
CA ALA A 118 -2.97 6.53 -8.87
C ALA A 118 -1.98 6.03 -9.94
N ALA A 119 -0.95 5.28 -9.53
CA ALA A 119 0.03 4.68 -10.44
C ALA A 119 -0.61 3.66 -11.39
N LEU A 120 -1.58 2.88 -10.90
CA LEU A 120 -2.35 1.96 -11.73
C LEU A 120 -3.08 2.73 -12.83
N LYS A 121 -3.84 3.77 -12.48
CA LYS A 121 -4.61 4.58 -13.44
C LYS A 121 -3.73 5.21 -14.51
N GLU A 122 -2.53 5.68 -14.15
CA GLU A 122 -1.58 6.26 -15.11
C GLU A 122 -1.01 5.21 -16.07
N ALA A 123 -0.73 4.00 -15.59
CA ALA A 123 -0.17 2.92 -16.40
C ALA A 123 -1.22 2.12 -17.18
N HIS A 124 -2.51 2.26 -16.83
CA HIS A 124 -3.58 1.47 -17.40
C HIS A 124 -3.90 1.91 -18.84
N PRO A 125 -4.12 0.99 -19.79
CA PRO A 125 -4.41 1.35 -21.18
C PRO A 125 -5.82 1.94 -21.39
N TYR A 126 -6.74 1.70 -20.46
CA TYR A 126 -8.11 2.21 -20.55
C TYR A 126 -8.25 3.54 -19.81
N GLU A 127 -9.04 4.44 -20.39
CA GLU A 127 -9.42 5.73 -19.79
C GLU A 127 -10.08 5.53 -18.42
N GLU A 128 -11.06 4.61 -18.36
CA GLU A 128 -11.70 4.19 -17.12
C GLU A 128 -11.08 2.87 -16.65
N CYS A 129 -10.15 2.96 -15.69
CA CYS A 129 -9.48 1.80 -15.12
C CYS A 129 -10.42 1.01 -14.17
N PRO A 130 -10.73 -0.27 -14.45
CA PRO A 130 -11.54 -1.10 -13.57
C PRO A 130 -10.70 -1.66 -12.41
N TYR A 131 -11.01 -1.22 -11.19
CA TYR A 131 -10.36 -1.72 -9.96
C TYR A 131 -11.31 -1.73 -8.76
N GLN A 132 -10.92 -2.48 -7.72
CA GLN A 132 -11.54 -2.47 -6.41
C GLN A 132 -10.48 -2.41 -5.32
N VAL A 133 -10.83 -1.79 -4.20
CA VAL A 133 -10.01 -1.76 -2.99
C VAL A 133 -10.84 -2.30 -1.84
N TYR A 134 -10.45 -3.46 -1.31
CA TYR A 134 -11.10 -4.07 -0.16
C TYR A 134 -10.24 -3.88 1.07
N ARG A 135 -10.83 -3.47 2.21
CA ARG A 135 -10.13 -3.54 3.49
C ARG A 135 -10.00 -5.01 3.92
N VAL A 136 -8.83 -5.38 4.42
CA VAL A 136 -8.52 -6.73 4.89
C VAL A 136 -8.21 -6.69 6.39
N GLU A 137 -8.85 -7.56 7.15
CA GLU A 137 -8.58 -7.72 8.59
C GLU A 137 -7.44 -8.71 8.84
N ASP A 138 -6.78 -8.56 9.98
CA ASP A 138 -5.65 -9.40 10.44
C ASP A 138 -6.01 -9.98 11.81
N PHE A 139 -6.41 -11.26 11.85
CA PHE A 139 -6.83 -11.98 13.06
C PHE A 139 -5.77 -12.94 13.57
#